data_AF-A0A246RJQ3-F1
#
_entry.id   AF-A0A246RJQ3-F1
#
_cell.length_a   1.000
_cell.length_b   1.000
_cell.length_c   1.000
_cell.angle_alpha   90.00
_cell.angle_beta   90.00
_cell.angle_gamma   90.00
#
_symmetry.space_group_name_H-M   'P 1'
#
loop_
_entity.id
_entity.type
_entity.pdbx_description
1 polymer ?
#
loop_
_entity_poly.entity_id
_entity_poly.type
_entity_poly.pdbx_seq_one_letter_code
_entity_poly.pdbx_strand_id
1 'polypeptide(L)'
;MREHDLPAPQRRGRGKSRFDDDETPFLTYGRQPARTAPEDEPDPEPEDHWSSWDQAVHGPEPHPRWLVTELAARDTDLGVLKTGKEADVHLVRRAVPDTDRSCLLAVKRYRDAQHRLFHRDAGYLEGRRVRRSRENRAMAGRTAFGRQMIAGQWAAAEFAALSRLWEIGAESGRIAVPYPVQLLGTELMLEFVGDPDEGTAAPRLAQVRPDPAELRSLWEQLVDALVVLARAGYAHGDLSPYNLLVHAGRLVMIDLPQVVDVVANPQGPEFLARDVRVVATWFTARGMPAADTDPAALTGLLLREAGVR
;
A
#
# COMPACT_ATOMS: atom_id res chain seq x y z
N MET A 1 1.53 41.48 55.56
CA MET A 1 2.81 40.89 55.09
C MET A 1 2.82 39.44 55.56
N ARG A 2 2.67 38.40 54.75
CA ARG A 2 2.66 38.22 53.30
C ARG A 2 1.65 37.14 52.94
N GLU A 3 1.05 37.28 51.76
CA GLU A 3 0.25 36.28 51.06
C GLU A 3 1.05 35.01 50.76
N HIS A 4 0.38 33.86 50.76
CA HIS A 4 0.78 32.68 49.99
C HIS A 4 -0.49 31.98 49.49
N ASP A 5 -1.17 32.61 48.54
CA ASP A 5 -2.07 31.94 47.62
C ASP A 5 -1.24 31.20 46.56
N LEU A 6 -1.31 29.87 46.57
CA LEU A 6 -0.81 29.03 45.49
C LEU A 6 -1.92 28.85 44.46
N PRO A 7 -1.76 29.29 43.20
CA PRO A 7 -2.81 29.11 42.20
C PRO A 7 -2.87 27.65 41.71
N ALA A 8 -4.10 27.13 41.62
CA ALA A 8 -4.43 25.85 41.02
C ALA A 8 -3.98 25.79 39.54
N PRO A 9 -3.52 24.63 39.04
CA PRO A 9 -3.11 24.51 37.64
C PRO A 9 -4.32 24.53 36.71
N GLN A 10 -4.35 25.53 35.83
CA GLN A 10 -5.32 25.66 34.74
C GLN A 10 -5.24 24.43 33.82
N ARG A 11 -6.38 23.78 33.60
CA ARG A 11 -6.55 22.78 32.53
C ARG A 11 -6.40 23.46 31.18
N ARG A 12 -5.22 23.35 30.57
CA ARG A 12 -5.00 23.68 29.15
C ARG A 12 -5.86 22.76 28.28
N GLY A 13 -6.69 23.37 27.43
CA GLY A 13 -7.47 22.69 26.41
C GLY A 13 -6.59 21.84 25.50
N ARG A 14 -7.03 20.61 25.26
CA ARG A 14 -6.37 19.65 24.37
C ARG A 14 -6.49 20.18 22.94
N GLY A 15 -5.44 20.83 22.45
CA GLY A 15 -5.33 21.27 21.07
C GLY A 15 -5.48 20.08 20.13
N LYS A 16 -6.30 20.28 19.09
CA LYS A 16 -6.40 19.38 17.94
C LYS A 16 -5.01 19.16 17.36
N SER A 17 -4.53 17.92 17.42
CA SER A 17 -3.34 17.49 16.69
C SER A 17 -3.64 17.61 15.19
N ARG A 18 -3.13 18.67 14.56
CA ARG A 18 -3.02 18.74 13.11
C ARG A 18 -2.06 17.60 12.70
N PHE A 19 -2.55 16.72 11.84
CA PHE A 19 -1.72 15.82 11.05
C PHE A 19 -0.98 16.71 10.06
N ASP A 20 0.24 17.10 10.40
CA ASP A 20 1.20 17.63 9.45
C ASP A 20 1.93 16.42 8.85
N ASP A 21 1.42 15.92 7.72
CA ASP A 21 2.23 15.17 6.76
C ASP A 21 2.46 16.12 5.57
N ASP A 22 3.67 16.69 5.50
CA ASP A 22 4.19 17.36 4.31
C ASP A 22 4.36 16.29 3.21
N GLU A 23 3.34 16.08 2.38
CA GLU A 23 3.50 15.35 1.12
C GLU A 23 3.94 16.31 0.01
N THR A 24 5.08 16.01 -0.61
CA THR A 24 5.53 16.68 -1.85
C THR A 24 4.57 16.30 -2.99
N PRO A 25 4.07 17.26 -3.79
CA PRO A 25 3.22 16.93 -4.92
C PRO A 25 3.98 16.06 -5.91
N PHE A 26 3.34 14.98 -6.37
CA PHE A 26 3.84 14.11 -7.44
C PHE A 26 4.23 14.97 -8.65
N LEU A 27 5.47 14.83 -9.10
CA LEU A 27 5.94 15.51 -10.29
C LEU A 27 5.19 14.95 -11.50
N THR A 28 4.32 15.77 -12.10
CA THR A 28 3.95 15.61 -13.51
C THR A 28 5.25 15.76 -14.31
N TYR A 29 5.61 14.78 -15.14
CA TYR A 29 6.71 14.93 -16.11
C TYR A 29 6.28 15.91 -17.21
N GLY A 30 6.16 17.19 -16.83
CA GLY A 30 6.00 18.33 -17.71
C GLY A 30 7.30 19.13 -17.68
N ARG A 31 7.93 19.25 -18.85
CA ARG A 31 9.18 19.99 -19.11
C ARG A 31 9.19 21.35 -18.40
N GLN A 32 9.92 21.49 -17.29
CA GLN A 32 10.08 22.77 -16.61
C GLN A 32 11.11 23.66 -17.33
N PRO A 33 10.89 24.98 -17.45
CA PRO A 33 11.89 25.90 -17.99
C PRO A 33 13.03 26.08 -16.98
N ALA A 34 14.26 26.12 -17.49
CA ALA A 34 15.50 26.13 -16.74
C ALA A 34 15.54 27.23 -15.66
N ARG A 35 15.61 26.81 -14.40
CA ARG A 35 16.09 27.64 -13.29
C ARG A 35 17.59 27.36 -13.15
N THR A 36 18.41 28.39 -13.31
CA THR A 36 19.85 28.33 -13.13
C THR A 36 20.17 28.14 -11.64
N ALA A 37 20.45 26.89 -11.27
CA ALA A 37 21.17 26.51 -10.04
C ALA A 37 22.64 26.22 -10.40
N PRO A 38 23.57 26.20 -9.42
CA PRO A 38 25.01 26.03 -9.67
C PRO A 38 25.29 24.67 -10.33
N GLU A 39 26.41 24.57 -11.05
CA GLU A 39 26.84 23.41 -11.82
C GLU A 39 26.88 22.12 -10.96
N ASP A 40 25.77 21.41 -10.91
CA ASP A 40 25.63 20.10 -10.26
C ASP A 40 26.02 18.99 -11.26
N GLU A 41 26.77 18.00 -10.74
CA GLU A 41 27.17 16.78 -11.46
C GLU A 41 25.96 16.16 -12.18
N PRO A 42 26.14 15.60 -13.39
CA PRO A 42 25.04 14.94 -14.10
C PRO A 42 24.46 13.83 -13.22
N ASP A 43 23.13 13.78 -13.11
CA ASP A 43 22.43 12.63 -12.53
C ASP A 43 23.02 11.34 -13.16
N PRO A 44 23.34 10.32 -12.34
CA PRO A 44 23.86 9.07 -12.88
C PRO A 44 22.89 8.53 -13.93
N GLU A 45 23.41 8.15 -15.09
CA GLU A 45 22.57 7.53 -16.14
C GLU A 45 21.79 6.36 -15.54
N PRO A 46 20.50 6.18 -15.91
CA PRO A 46 19.69 5.11 -15.36
C PRO A 46 20.38 3.76 -15.60
N GLU A 47 20.69 3.05 -14.51
CA GLU A 47 21.41 1.77 -14.55
C GLU A 47 20.52 0.69 -15.19
N ASP A 48 20.70 0.48 -16.49
CA ASP A 48 20.04 -0.58 -17.25
C ASP A 48 20.64 -1.95 -16.89
N HIS A 49 19.80 -2.84 -16.37
CA HIS A 49 20.20 -4.19 -15.96
C HIS A 49 19.28 -5.25 -16.56
N TRP A 50 19.79 -6.47 -16.72
CA TRP A 50 18.96 -7.60 -17.14
C TRP A 50 17.83 -7.82 -16.14
N SER A 51 16.64 -8.10 -16.66
CA SER A 51 15.48 -8.40 -15.85
C SER A 51 15.78 -9.57 -14.91
N SER A 52 15.37 -9.44 -13.65
CA SER A 52 15.51 -10.47 -12.63
C SER A 52 14.42 -11.56 -12.70
N TRP A 53 13.70 -11.64 -13.83
CA TRP A 53 12.55 -12.54 -13.99
C TRP A 53 12.91 -14.02 -13.76
N ASP A 54 14.07 -14.50 -14.20
CA ASP A 54 14.46 -15.92 -14.05
C ASP A 54 14.76 -16.36 -12.60
N GLN A 55 15.01 -15.41 -11.71
CA GLN A 55 15.43 -15.66 -10.33
C GLN A 55 14.31 -15.43 -9.31
N ALA A 56 13.22 -14.79 -9.72
CA ALA A 56 12.17 -14.34 -8.82
C ALA A 56 11.01 -15.35 -8.71
N VAL A 57 10.24 -15.23 -7.63
CA VAL A 57 8.93 -15.88 -7.53
C VAL A 57 7.92 -15.06 -8.34
N HIS A 58 7.14 -15.69 -9.21
CA HIS A 58 6.18 -15.01 -10.10
C HIS A 58 4.77 -14.97 -9.55
N GLY A 59 4.01 -13.98 -10.02
CA GLY A 59 2.59 -13.85 -9.71
C GLY A 59 1.73 -14.99 -10.28
N PRO A 60 0.42 -14.98 -10.00
CA PRO A 60 -0.51 -16.01 -10.47
C PRO A 60 -0.58 -16.13 -12.00
N GLU A 61 -0.67 -17.37 -12.48
CA GLU A 61 -0.98 -17.67 -13.89
C GLU A 61 -2.50 -17.64 -14.17
N PRO A 62 -2.94 -17.32 -15.41
CA PRO A 62 -2.12 -16.89 -16.53
C PRO A 62 -1.63 -15.45 -16.37
N HIS A 63 -0.38 -15.19 -16.75
CA HIS A 63 0.19 -13.86 -16.68
C HIS A 63 -0.59 -12.86 -17.56
N PRO A 64 -0.79 -11.61 -17.10
CA PRO A 64 -1.42 -10.58 -17.91
C PRO A 64 -0.66 -10.36 -19.23
N ARG A 65 -1.38 -10.17 -20.34
CA ARG A 65 -0.78 -9.99 -21.67
C ARG A 65 0.14 -8.77 -21.77
N TRP A 66 -0.04 -7.77 -20.92
CA TRP A 66 0.82 -6.59 -20.89
C TRP A 66 2.21 -6.90 -20.30
N LEU A 67 2.35 -7.97 -19.51
CA LEU A 67 3.58 -8.27 -18.79
C LEU A 67 4.66 -8.83 -19.72
N VAL A 68 5.84 -8.22 -19.66
CA VAL A 68 7.06 -8.70 -20.32
C VAL A 68 7.71 -9.76 -19.44
N THR A 69 7.86 -10.98 -19.96
CA THR A 69 8.39 -12.16 -19.25
C THR A 69 9.61 -12.77 -19.95
N GLU A 70 10.03 -12.18 -21.07
CA GLU A 70 11.14 -12.61 -21.89
C GLU A 70 12.46 -12.44 -21.14
N LEU A 71 13.31 -13.47 -21.15
CA LEU A 71 14.61 -13.45 -20.44
C LEU A 71 15.61 -12.43 -21.01
N ALA A 72 15.38 -11.99 -22.25
CA ALA A 72 16.15 -10.93 -22.86
C ALA A 72 15.70 -9.52 -22.42
N ALA A 73 14.66 -9.40 -21.60
CA ALA A 73 14.19 -8.10 -21.15
C ALA A 73 15.20 -7.42 -20.21
N ARG A 74 15.19 -6.09 -20.23
CA ARG A 74 15.96 -5.24 -19.33
C ARG A 74 15.06 -4.34 -18.51
N ASP A 75 15.47 -4.11 -17.27
CA ASP A 75 14.80 -3.26 -16.31
C ASP A 75 15.58 -1.94 -16.19
N THR A 76 14.92 -0.84 -16.53
CA THR A 76 15.45 0.53 -16.40
C THR A 76 14.70 1.25 -15.28
N ASP A 77 15.42 1.67 -14.24
CA ASP A 77 14.86 2.49 -13.16
C ASP A 77 14.60 3.92 -13.66
N LEU A 78 13.33 4.32 -13.68
CA LEU A 78 12.88 5.63 -14.12
C LEU A 78 12.75 6.63 -12.96
N GLY A 79 13.09 6.22 -11.73
CA GLY A 79 13.12 7.06 -10.55
C GLY A 79 12.02 6.76 -9.53
N VAL A 80 12.01 7.55 -8.46
CA VAL A 80 11.15 7.33 -7.29
C VAL A 80 9.73 7.86 -7.55
N LEU A 81 8.73 6.99 -7.41
CA LEU A 81 7.31 7.36 -7.38
C LEU A 81 6.88 7.86 -5.99
N LYS A 82 7.35 7.19 -4.94
CA LYS A 82 7.00 7.51 -3.54
C LYS A 82 8.14 7.10 -2.62
N THR A 83 8.56 8.03 -1.78
CA THR A 83 9.41 7.72 -0.62
C THR A 83 8.55 7.43 0.60
N GLY A 84 8.86 6.35 1.30
CA GLY A 84 8.15 5.96 2.52
C GLY A 84 9.12 5.65 3.66
N LYS A 85 8.60 5.69 4.89
CA LYS A 85 9.36 5.32 6.10
C LYS A 85 9.82 3.85 6.06
N GLU A 86 9.02 2.99 5.46
CA GLU A 86 9.23 1.52 5.46
C GLU A 86 9.73 0.99 4.11
N ALA A 87 9.39 1.65 3.01
CA ALA A 87 9.77 1.27 1.67
C ALA A 87 9.75 2.48 0.74
N ASP A 88 10.56 2.41 -0.32
CA ASP A 88 10.46 3.30 -1.46
C ASP A 88 9.77 2.56 -2.61
N VAL A 89 9.01 3.29 -3.41
CA VAL A 89 8.38 2.77 -4.62
C VAL A 89 9.02 3.48 -5.81
N HIS A 90 9.63 2.70 -6.70
CA HIS A 90 10.26 3.16 -7.93
C HIS A 90 9.39 2.82 -9.14
N LEU A 91 9.47 3.64 -10.18
CA LEU A 91 8.94 3.31 -11.49
C LEU A 91 10.04 2.60 -12.28
N VAL A 92 9.76 1.39 -12.79
CA VAL A 92 10.70 0.63 -13.61
C VAL A 92 10.06 0.33 -14.95
N ARG A 93 10.80 0.57 -16.03
CA ARG A 93 10.45 0.08 -17.36
C ARG A 93 11.11 -1.26 -17.60
N ARG A 94 10.32 -2.28 -17.91
CA ARG A 94 10.82 -3.54 -18.45
C ARG A 94 10.63 -3.55 -19.95
N ALA A 95 11.68 -3.73 -20.73
CA ALA A 95 11.62 -3.74 -22.20
C ALA A 95 12.50 -4.82 -22.81
N VAL A 96 12.05 -5.42 -23.91
CA VAL A 96 12.87 -6.34 -24.71
C VAL A 96 13.68 -5.52 -25.72
N PRO A 97 15.03 -5.61 -25.71
CA PRO A 97 15.88 -4.91 -26.67
C PRO A 97 15.46 -5.17 -28.12
N ASP A 98 15.61 -4.16 -28.97
CA ASP A 98 15.31 -4.21 -30.41
C ASP A 98 13.84 -4.52 -30.75
N THR A 99 12.91 -4.25 -29.82
CA THR A 99 11.46 -4.41 -30.04
C THR A 99 10.66 -3.28 -29.37
N ASP A 100 9.38 -3.15 -29.71
CA ASP A 100 8.45 -2.26 -29.02
C ASP A 100 7.84 -2.88 -27.74
N ARG A 101 8.27 -4.10 -27.37
CA ARG A 101 7.70 -4.83 -26.24
C ARG A 101 8.21 -4.24 -24.92
N SER A 102 7.34 -3.54 -24.21
CA SER A 102 7.64 -2.98 -22.88
C SER A 102 6.44 -2.92 -21.94
N CYS A 103 6.71 -2.81 -20.64
CA CYS A 103 5.72 -2.50 -19.62
C CYS A 103 6.31 -1.63 -18.51
N LEU A 104 5.46 -0.87 -17.81
CA LEU A 104 5.84 -0.15 -16.59
C LEU A 104 5.44 -0.95 -15.35
N LEU A 105 6.33 -0.94 -14.36
CA LEU A 105 6.24 -1.67 -13.11
C LEU A 105 6.44 -0.71 -11.94
N ALA A 106 5.70 -0.92 -10.86
CA ALA A 106 5.95 -0.27 -9.57
C ALA A 106 6.79 -1.20 -8.70
N VAL A 107 8.01 -0.79 -8.35
CA VAL A 107 8.95 -1.62 -7.58
C VAL A 107 9.06 -1.11 -6.17
N LYS A 108 8.50 -1.87 -5.22
CA LYS A 108 8.53 -1.58 -3.79
C LYS A 108 9.79 -2.20 -3.17
N ARG A 109 10.73 -1.34 -2.79
CA ARG A 109 11.99 -1.69 -2.14
C ARG A 109 11.90 -1.40 -0.65
N TYR A 110 11.82 -2.46 0.16
CA TYR A 110 11.77 -2.34 1.61
C TYR A 110 13.08 -1.82 2.21
N ARG A 111 12.99 -0.81 3.08
CA ARG A 111 14.14 -0.30 3.83
C ARG A 111 14.59 -1.31 4.90
N ASP A 112 15.89 -1.31 5.21
CA ASP A 112 16.47 -2.15 6.27
C ASP A 112 15.82 -1.85 7.63
N ALA A 113 15.69 -2.88 8.47
CA ALA A 113 14.84 -2.93 9.65
C ALA A 113 15.23 -1.94 10.78
N GLN A 114 16.32 -1.18 10.64
CA GLN A 114 16.60 -0.06 11.56
C GLN A 114 15.47 0.98 11.55
N HIS A 115 14.79 1.14 10.41
CA HIS A 115 13.71 2.13 10.24
C HIS A 115 12.31 1.61 10.62
N ARG A 116 12.16 0.30 10.89
CA ARG A 116 10.86 -0.32 11.27
C ARG A 116 10.60 -0.34 12.78
N LEU A 117 11.64 -0.28 13.61
CA LEU A 117 11.56 -0.54 15.06
C LEU A 117 10.87 0.55 15.90
N PHE A 118 10.48 1.70 15.33
CA PHE A 118 10.06 2.84 16.13
C PHE A 118 8.55 3.01 16.28
N HIS A 119 7.72 2.44 15.41
CA HIS A 119 6.27 2.51 15.60
C HIS A 119 5.55 1.29 14.99
N ARG A 120 4.74 0.61 15.82
CA ARG A 120 3.64 -0.33 15.47
C ARG A 120 3.90 -1.84 15.55
N ASP A 121 5.05 -2.32 16.02
CA ASP A 121 5.38 -3.77 16.00
C ASP A 121 4.57 -4.67 16.97
N ALA A 122 4.09 -4.18 18.11
CA ALA A 122 3.55 -5.08 19.15
C ALA A 122 2.22 -5.76 18.75
N GLY A 123 1.26 -5.01 18.20
CA GLY A 123 -0.08 -5.55 17.89
C GLY A 123 -0.16 -6.36 16.60
N TYR A 124 0.68 -6.05 15.61
CA TYR A 124 0.65 -6.68 14.27
C TYR A 124 1.28 -8.07 14.21
N LEU A 125 2.16 -8.39 15.17
CA LEU A 125 2.86 -9.68 15.25
C LEU A 125 2.13 -10.70 16.12
N GLU A 126 1.20 -10.26 16.98
CA GLU A 126 0.58 -11.12 18.00
C GLU A 126 -0.27 -12.25 17.39
N GLY A 127 -0.90 -12.04 16.22
CA GLY A 127 -1.65 -13.08 15.50
C GLY A 127 -0.81 -14.02 14.62
N ARG A 128 0.44 -13.65 14.28
CA ARG A 128 1.32 -14.44 13.38
C ARG A 128 2.19 -15.48 14.09
N ARG A 129 1.90 -15.75 15.37
CA ARG A 129 2.79 -16.49 16.29
C ARG A 129 2.91 -18.00 16.08
N VAL A 130 2.30 -18.62 15.06
CA VAL A 130 2.28 -20.09 14.97
C VAL A 130 2.64 -20.61 13.57
N ARG A 131 3.94 -20.91 13.37
CA ARG A 131 4.49 -22.18 12.86
C ARG A 131 5.98 -22.01 12.54
N ARG A 132 6.86 -22.24 13.53
CA ARG A 132 8.24 -22.80 13.45
C ARG A 132 9.13 -22.28 14.58
N SER A 133 9.07 -22.99 15.71
CA SER A 133 9.83 -22.75 16.94
C SER A 133 11.37 -22.81 16.80
N ARG A 134 11.90 -23.27 15.65
CA ARG A 134 13.35 -23.32 15.38
C ARG A 134 13.90 -22.00 14.81
N GLU A 135 13.14 -21.30 13.98
CA GLU A 135 13.56 -20.03 13.33
C GLU A 135 13.46 -18.84 14.31
N ASN A 136 12.50 -18.87 15.24
CA ASN A 136 12.37 -17.87 16.32
C ASN A 136 13.62 -17.72 17.18
N ARG A 137 14.44 -18.77 17.30
CA ARG A 137 15.67 -18.76 18.12
C ARG A 137 16.82 -18.01 17.45
N ALA A 138 16.87 -17.97 16.11
CA ALA A 138 17.80 -17.14 15.35
C ALA A 138 17.36 -15.66 15.29
N MET A 139 16.03 -15.41 15.35
CA MET A 139 15.44 -14.07 15.35
C MET A 139 15.59 -13.30 16.68
N ALA A 140 15.89 -13.99 17.79
CA ALA A 140 16.13 -13.37 19.09
C ALA A 140 17.39 -12.48 19.13
N GLY A 141 18.33 -12.68 18.20
CA GLY A 141 19.64 -11.99 18.19
C GLY A 141 19.69 -10.62 17.52
N ARG A 142 18.62 -10.14 16.85
CA ARG A 142 18.59 -8.85 16.11
C ARG A 142 19.81 -8.56 15.22
N THR A 143 20.51 -9.60 14.75
CA THR A 143 21.65 -9.45 13.83
C THR A 143 21.17 -8.87 12.49
N ALA A 144 22.08 -8.29 11.70
CA ALA A 144 21.72 -7.78 10.36
C ALA A 144 21.06 -8.87 9.49
N PHE A 145 21.58 -10.10 9.58
CA PHE A 145 21.00 -11.27 8.92
C PHE A 145 19.57 -11.59 9.40
N GLY A 146 19.32 -11.58 10.71
CA GLY A 146 17.97 -11.83 11.25
C GLY A 146 16.95 -10.77 10.82
N ARG A 147 17.40 -9.51 10.67
CA ARG A 147 16.57 -8.39 10.18
C ARG A 147 16.20 -8.55 8.70
N GLN A 148 17.16 -8.93 7.86
CA GLN A 148 16.92 -9.23 6.44
C GLN A 148 15.95 -10.40 6.25
N MET A 149 16.08 -11.45 7.06
CA MET A 149 15.16 -12.60 7.05
C MET A 149 13.73 -12.19 7.40
N ILE A 150 13.55 -11.34 8.42
CA ILE A 150 12.23 -10.81 8.78
C ILE A 150 11.68 -10.00 7.59
N ALA A 151 12.47 -9.08 7.04
CA ALA A 151 12.05 -8.27 5.90
C ALA A 151 11.57 -9.11 4.70
N GLY A 152 12.26 -10.20 4.38
CA GLY A 152 11.86 -11.14 3.34
C GLY A 152 10.54 -11.86 3.64
N GLN A 153 10.30 -12.22 4.91
CA GLN A 153 9.00 -12.80 5.32
C GLN A 153 7.83 -11.83 5.15
N TRP A 154 8.04 -10.53 5.41
CA TRP A 154 7.01 -9.52 5.17
C TRP A 154 6.70 -9.36 3.69
N ALA A 155 7.73 -9.25 2.84
CA ALA A 155 7.56 -9.13 1.40
C ALA A 155 6.87 -10.39 0.82
N ALA A 156 7.23 -11.58 1.29
CA ALA A 156 6.56 -12.83 0.91
C ALA A 156 5.09 -12.90 1.35
N ALA A 157 4.77 -12.42 2.56
CA ALA A 157 3.39 -12.37 3.04
C ALA A 157 2.54 -11.39 2.23
N GLU A 158 3.07 -10.20 1.93
CA GLU A 158 2.38 -9.22 1.07
C GLU A 158 2.17 -9.78 -0.34
N PHE A 159 3.19 -10.40 -0.93
CA PHE A 159 3.10 -11.03 -2.24
C PHE A 159 2.01 -12.11 -2.28
N ALA A 160 1.94 -12.97 -1.25
CA ALA A 160 0.92 -14.01 -1.15
C ALA A 160 -0.50 -13.43 -0.98
N ALA A 161 -0.66 -12.39 -0.15
CA ALA A 161 -1.94 -11.72 0.04
C ALA A 161 -2.41 -11.02 -1.25
N LEU A 162 -1.52 -10.27 -1.92
CA LEU A 162 -1.80 -9.64 -3.21
C LEU A 162 -2.16 -10.67 -4.27
N SER A 163 -1.42 -11.78 -4.35
CA SER A 163 -1.69 -12.85 -5.30
C SER A 163 -3.09 -13.42 -5.10
N ARG A 164 -3.45 -13.71 -3.84
CA ARG A 164 -4.76 -14.24 -3.50
C ARG A 164 -5.89 -13.25 -3.82
N LEU A 165 -5.72 -11.98 -3.47
CA LEU A 165 -6.73 -10.94 -3.72
C LEU A 165 -6.87 -10.65 -5.22
N TRP A 166 -5.76 -10.69 -5.96
CA TRP A 166 -5.78 -10.53 -7.41
C TRP A 166 -6.55 -11.67 -8.10
N GLU A 167 -6.29 -12.93 -7.72
CA GLU A 167 -7.03 -14.09 -8.25
C GLU A 167 -8.54 -13.95 -7.99
N ILE A 168 -8.94 -13.60 -6.76
CA ILE A 168 -10.36 -13.36 -6.42
C ILE A 168 -10.92 -12.21 -7.25
N GLY A 169 -10.15 -11.14 -7.47
CA GLY A 169 -10.54 -10.00 -8.30
C GLY A 169 -10.71 -10.37 -9.77
N ALA A 170 -9.83 -11.22 -10.32
CA ALA A 170 -9.89 -11.71 -11.69
C ALA A 170 -11.12 -12.59 -11.95
N GLU A 171 -11.51 -13.40 -10.96
CA GLU A 171 -12.69 -14.26 -11.05
C GLU A 171 -14.01 -13.50 -10.78
N SER A 172 -14.04 -12.67 -9.73
CA SER A 172 -15.29 -12.07 -9.23
C SER A 172 -15.56 -10.66 -9.75
N GLY A 173 -14.53 -9.92 -10.16
CA GLY A 173 -14.61 -8.49 -10.48
C GLY A 173 -14.84 -7.56 -9.28
N ARG A 174 -14.95 -8.09 -8.05
CA ARG A 174 -15.38 -7.33 -6.85
C ARG A 174 -14.25 -6.62 -6.10
N ILE A 175 -13.01 -6.96 -6.42
CA ILE A 175 -11.84 -6.29 -5.88
C ILE A 175 -10.83 -6.04 -7.01
N ALA A 176 -10.12 -4.92 -6.91
CA ALA A 176 -8.97 -4.63 -7.75
C ALA A 176 -7.77 -4.30 -6.89
N VAL A 177 -6.67 -5.00 -7.13
CA VAL A 177 -5.35 -4.76 -6.56
C VAL A 177 -4.33 -4.83 -7.72
N PRO A 178 -3.17 -4.18 -7.61
CA PRO A 178 -2.11 -4.34 -8.61
C PRO A 178 -1.72 -5.81 -8.75
N TYR A 179 -1.53 -6.30 -9.97
CA TYR A 179 -0.98 -7.63 -10.20
C TYR A 179 0.41 -7.75 -9.56
N PRO A 180 0.67 -8.75 -8.70
CA PRO A 180 1.98 -8.96 -8.09
C PRO A 180 2.91 -9.64 -9.09
N VAL A 181 3.70 -8.86 -9.83
CA VAL A 181 4.52 -9.35 -10.94
C VAL A 181 5.55 -10.36 -10.48
N GLN A 182 6.37 -9.98 -9.50
CA GLN A 182 7.40 -10.86 -8.97
C GLN A 182 7.90 -10.42 -7.59
N LEU A 183 8.51 -11.36 -6.88
CA LEU A 183 9.20 -11.14 -5.61
C LEU A 183 10.62 -11.72 -5.68
N LEU A 184 11.62 -10.88 -5.39
CA LEU A 184 13.02 -11.28 -5.23
C LEU A 184 13.58 -10.74 -3.92
N GLY A 185 13.84 -11.62 -2.95
CA GLY A 185 14.32 -11.23 -1.63
C GLY A 185 13.33 -10.33 -0.88
N THR A 186 13.61 -9.03 -0.84
CA THR A 186 12.75 -8.00 -0.25
C THR A 186 12.24 -6.99 -1.28
N GLU A 187 12.46 -7.22 -2.56
CA GLU A 187 11.96 -6.36 -3.63
C GLU A 187 10.67 -6.96 -4.21
N LEU A 188 9.59 -6.19 -4.14
CA LEU A 188 8.28 -6.56 -4.64
C LEU A 188 7.96 -5.72 -5.88
N MET A 189 7.89 -6.36 -7.04
CA MET A 189 7.47 -5.71 -8.28
C MET A 189 5.98 -5.93 -8.52
N LEU A 190 5.27 -4.84 -8.82
CA LEU A 190 3.83 -4.79 -9.01
C LEU A 190 3.50 -4.17 -10.37
N GLU A 191 2.29 -4.44 -10.85
CA GLU A 191 1.65 -3.65 -11.91
C GLU A 191 1.71 -2.15 -11.57
N PHE A 192 2.17 -1.36 -12.53
CA PHE A 192 2.00 0.08 -12.47
C PHE A 192 0.56 0.45 -12.82
N VAL A 193 -0.16 1.02 -11.86
CA VAL A 193 -1.55 1.48 -12.06
C VAL A 193 -1.54 2.94 -12.44
N GLY A 194 -1.75 3.23 -13.72
CA GLY A 194 -1.64 4.58 -14.27
C GLY A 194 -1.65 4.58 -15.79
N ASP A 195 -1.21 5.68 -16.37
CA ASP A 195 -0.98 5.79 -17.81
C ASP A 195 0.41 5.22 -18.14
N PRO A 196 0.50 4.09 -18.88
CA PRO A 196 1.78 3.47 -19.22
C PRO A 196 2.58 4.25 -20.27
N ASP A 197 1.95 5.11 -21.07
CA ASP A 197 2.61 5.89 -22.12
C ASP A 197 3.22 7.16 -21.54
N GLU A 198 2.50 7.83 -20.64
CA GLU A 198 2.98 9.04 -19.94
C GLU A 198 3.82 8.73 -18.69
N GLY A 199 3.75 7.50 -18.15
CA GLY A 199 4.36 7.14 -16.88
C GLY A 199 3.68 7.80 -15.68
N THR A 200 2.45 8.29 -15.85
CA THR A 200 1.71 9.03 -14.83
C THR A 200 0.88 8.07 -13.98
N ALA A 201 1.13 8.01 -12.68
CA ALA A 201 0.37 7.15 -11.77
C ALA A 201 -1.09 7.58 -11.67
N ALA A 202 -2.01 6.62 -11.49
CA ALA A 202 -3.41 6.92 -11.26
C ALA A 202 -3.57 7.79 -10.00
N PRO A 203 -4.50 8.77 -9.99
CA PRO A 203 -4.72 9.62 -8.82
C PRO A 203 -5.25 8.80 -7.64
N ARG A 204 -4.86 9.20 -6.43
CA ARG A 204 -5.46 8.68 -5.20
C ARG A 204 -6.90 9.14 -5.07
N LEU A 205 -7.73 8.37 -4.39
CA LEU A 205 -9.12 8.73 -4.08
C LEU A 205 -9.19 10.11 -3.41
N ALA A 206 -8.26 10.42 -2.50
CA ALA A 206 -8.14 11.72 -1.86
C ALA A 206 -8.04 12.90 -2.85
N GLN A 207 -7.37 12.68 -3.98
CA GLN A 207 -7.05 13.70 -5.00
C GLN A 207 -8.19 13.90 -5.99
N VAL A 208 -9.03 12.88 -6.23
CA VAL A 208 -10.15 13.03 -7.17
C VAL A 208 -11.30 13.88 -6.61
N ARG A 209 -12.13 14.37 -7.52
CA ARG A 209 -13.35 15.15 -7.25
C ARG A 209 -14.51 14.54 -8.05
N PRO A 210 -14.98 13.33 -7.67
CA PRO A 210 -15.98 12.62 -8.43
C PRO A 210 -17.32 13.34 -8.38
N ASP A 211 -18.11 13.20 -9.43
CA ASP A 211 -19.51 13.61 -9.42
C ASP A 211 -20.35 12.67 -8.52
N PRO A 212 -21.63 12.97 -8.23
CA PRO A 212 -22.43 12.13 -7.34
C PRO A 212 -22.63 10.68 -7.81
N ALA A 213 -22.65 10.43 -9.12
CA ALA A 213 -22.82 9.09 -9.66
C ALA A 213 -21.52 8.29 -9.56
N GLU A 214 -20.39 8.90 -9.92
CA GLU A 214 -19.07 8.31 -9.76
C GLU A 214 -18.74 8.06 -8.28
N LEU A 215 -19.06 9.00 -7.38
CA LEU A 215 -18.85 8.84 -5.94
C LEU A 215 -19.62 7.63 -5.39
N ARG A 216 -20.86 7.43 -5.83
CA ARG A 216 -21.67 6.25 -5.47
C ARG A 216 -21.05 4.97 -6.00
N SER A 217 -20.63 4.95 -7.26
CA SER A 217 -19.97 3.79 -7.86
C SER A 217 -18.67 3.43 -7.12
N LEU A 218 -17.84 4.42 -6.79
CA LEU A 218 -16.60 4.19 -6.03
C LEU A 218 -16.88 3.68 -4.61
N TRP A 219 -17.96 4.13 -3.97
CA TRP A 219 -18.40 3.60 -2.68
C TRP A 219 -18.81 2.13 -2.77
N GLU A 220 -19.62 1.78 -3.76
CA GLU A 220 -20.06 0.39 -4.00
C GLU A 220 -18.87 -0.53 -4.27
N GLN A 221 -17.94 -0.10 -5.13
CA GLN A 221 -16.68 -0.82 -5.39
C GLN A 221 -15.85 -1.01 -4.12
N LEU A 222 -15.76 0.01 -3.25
CA LEU A 222 -15.04 -0.10 -2.00
C LEU A 222 -15.71 -1.09 -1.02
N VAL A 223 -17.04 -1.06 -0.91
CA VAL A 223 -17.78 -1.99 -0.06
C VAL A 223 -17.59 -3.43 -0.55
N ASP A 224 -17.67 -3.66 -1.86
CA ASP A 224 -17.40 -4.98 -2.45
C ASP A 224 -15.98 -5.46 -2.14
N ALA A 225 -14.97 -4.59 -2.31
CA ALA A 225 -13.59 -4.91 -1.98
C ALA A 225 -13.39 -5.22 -0.50
N LEU A 226 -14.02 -4.47 0.40
CA LEU A 226 -13.97 -4.70 1.85
C LEU A 226 -14.63 -6.03 2.25
N VAL A 227 -15.75 -6.40 1.62
CA VAL A 227 -16.39 -7.70 1.85
C VAL A 227 -15.47 -8.85 1.39
N VAL A 228 -14.79 -8.69 0.25
CA VAL A 228 -13.80 -9.67 -0.22
C VAL A 228 -12.64 -9.80 0.77
N LEU A 229 -12.08 -8.68 1.25
CA LEU A 229 -11.03 -8.69 2.27
C LEU A 229 -11.49 -9.44 3.54
N ALA A 230 -12.65 -9.07 4.07
CA ALA A 230 -13.20 -9.67 5.28
C ALA A 230 -13.39 -11.19 5.14
N ARG A 231 -13.98 -11.66 4.01
CA ARG A 231 -14.13 -13.09 3.71
C ARG A 231 -12.81 -13.83 3.57
N ALA A 232 -11.77 -13.15 3.10
CA ALA A 232 -10.42 -13.68 3.04
C ALA A 232 -9.71 -13.67 4.41
N GLY A 233 -10.38 -13.21 5.48
CA GLY A 233 -9.84 -13.13 6.83
C GLY A 233 -9.01 -11.87 7.08
N TYR A 234 -9.13 -10.87 6.23
CA TYR A 234 -8.23 -9.72 6.18
C TYR A 234 -8.93 -8.40 6.54
N ALA A 235 -8.22 -7.58 7.31
CA ALA A 235 -8.43 -6.14 7.39
C ALA A 235 -7.20 -5.46 6.83
N HIS A 236 -7.37 -4.30 6.21
CA HIS A 236 -6.26 -3.58 5.61
C HIS A 236 -5.31 -3.02 6.68
N GLY A 237 -5.83 -2.58 7.83
CA GLY A 237 -5.06 -2.12 8.99
C GLY A 237 -4.60 -0.66 8.94
N ASP A 238 -4.59 -0.05 7.76
CA ASP A 238 -4.28 1.36 7.53
C ASP A 238 -5.04 1.92 6.31
N LEU A 239 -6.31 1.51 6.14
CA LEU A 239 -7.10 1.93 4.99
C LEU A 239 -7.43 3.41 5.09
N SER A 240 -7.16 4.13 4.00
CA SER A 240 -7.55 5.52 3.85
C SER A 240 -7.73 5.87 2.37
N PRO A 241 -8.35 7.03 2.05
CA PRO A 241 -8.42 7.54 0.69
C PRO A 241 -7.06 7.79 0.01
N TYR A 242 -5.94 7.70 0.75
CA TYR A 242 -4.59 7.81 0.21
C TYR A 242 -4.02 6.46 -0.27
N ASN A 243 -4.59 5.34 0.18
CA ASN A 243 -4.20 3.97 -0.21
C ASN A 243 -5.20 3.35 -1.20
N LEU A 244 -6.01 4.20 -1.84
CA LEU A 244 -6.96 3.83 -2.88
C LEU A 244 -6.63 4.66 -4.11
N LEU A 245 -6.43 4.03 -5.25
CA LEU A 245 -6.27 4.69 -6.55
C LEU A 245 -7.60 4.65 -7.31
N VAL A 246 -7.83 5.64 -8.17
CA VAL A 246 -8.95 5.66 -9.11
C VAL A 246 -8.38 5.68 -10.52
N HIS A 247 -8.53 4.58 -11.25
CA HIS A 247 -8.03 4.42 -12.61
C HIS A 247 -9.17 4.07 -13.55
N ALA A 248 -9.47 4.95 -14.52
CA ALA A 248 -10.58 4.77 -15.47
C ALA A 248 -11.93 4.42 -14.80
N GLY A 249 -12.27 5.12 -13.71
CA GLY A 249 -13.49 4.89 -12.93
C GLY A 249 -13.47 3.65 -12.01
N ARG A 250 -12.36 2.90 -12.00
CA ARG A 250 -12.17 1.73 -11.14
C ARG A 250 -11.37 2.08 -9.90
N LEU A 251 -11.86 1.66 -8.74
CA LEU A 251 -11.16 1.77 -7.46
C LEU A 251 -10.18 0.60 -7.31
N VAL A 252 -8.90 0.93 -7.11
CA VAL A 252 -7.82 -0.04 -6.94
C VAL A 252 -7.19 0.14 -5.56
N MET A 253 -7.19 -0.93 -4.75
CA MET A 253 -6.61 -0.93 -3.41
C MET A 253 -5.11 -1.22 -3.51
N ILE A 254 -4.30 -0.38 -2.86
CA ILE A 254 -2.84 -0.50 -2.83
C ILE A 254 -2.33 -0.54 -1.39
N ASP A 255 -1.05 -0.88 -1.23
CA ASP A 255 -0.35 -0.91 0.05
C ASP A 255 -1.01 -1.85 1.08
N LEU A 256 -0.97 -3.15 0.77
CA LEU A 256 -1.46 -4.24 1.60
C LEU A 256 -0.42 -4.91 2.55
N PRO A 257 0.78 -4.35 2.87
CA PRO A 257 1.76 -5.07 3.69
C PRO A 257 1.35 -5.20 5.17
N GLN A 258 0.28 -4.51 5.56
CA GLN A 258 -0.28 -4.49 6.91
C GLN A 258 -1.58 -5.27 7.02
N VAL A 259 -1.86 -6.19 6.09
CA VAL A 259 -3.05 -7.04 6.19
C VAL A 259 -3.05 -7.77 7.54
N VAL A 260 -3.98 -7.36 8.40
CA VAL A 260 -4.21 -7.94 9.71
C VAL A 260 -5.14 -9.11 9.52
N ASP A 261 -4.73 -10.28 10.03
CA ASP A 261 -5.65 -11.40 10.17
C ASP A 261 -6.72 -11.02 11.21
N VAL A 262 -7.95 -10.78 10.73
CA VAL A 262 -9.07 -10.28 11.55
C VAL A 262 -9.47 -11.29 12.62
N VAL A 263 -9.22 -12.58 12.37
CA VAL A 263 -9.62 -13.68 13.24
C VAL A 263 -8.52 -14.05 14.21
N ALA A 264 -7.28 -14.11 13.73
CA ALA A 264 -6.12 -14.52 14.53
C ALA A 264 -5.52 -13.38 15.36
N ASN A 265 -5.75 -12.11 14.97
CA ASN A 265 -5.29 -10.95 15.74
C ASN A 265 -6.37 -10.52 16.75
N PRO A 266 -6.07 -10.48 18.07
CA PRO A 266 -7.00 -9.97 19.07
C PRO A 266 -7.50 -8.54 18.83
N GLN A 267 -6.74 -7.74 18.08
CA GLN A 267 -7.07 -6.35 17.70
C GLN A 267 -7.67 -6.24 16.29
N GLY A 268 -7.87 -7.37 15.60
CA GLY A 268 -8.37 -7.43 14.23
C GLY A 268 -9.70 -6.68 14.02
N PRO A 269 -10.72 -6.92 14.86
CA PRO A 269 -11.99 -6.20 14.78
C PRO A 269 -11.85 -4.67 14.92
N GLU A 270 -10.95 -4.19 15.79
CA GLU A 270 -10.70 -2.76 15.98
C GLU A 270 -10.02 -2.12 14.76
N PHE A 271 -9.07 -2.81 14.12
CA PHE A 271 -8.44 -2.35 12.88
C PHE A 271 -9.48 -2.25 11.76
N LEU A 272 -10.33 -3.27 11.60
CA LEU A 272 -11.41 -3.26 10.63
C LEU A 272 -12.40 -2.10 10.87
N ALA A 273 -12.82 -1.91 12.12
CA ALA A 273 -13.73 -0.82 12.48
C ALA A 273 -13.10 0.57 12.26
N ARG A 274 -11.78 0.69 12.43
CA ARG A 274 -11.04 1.92 12.12
C ARG A 274 -11.02 2.18 10.62
N ASP A 275 -10.64 1.20 9.82
CA ASP A 275 -10.59 1.28 8.35
C ASP A 275 -11.93 1.77 7.80
N VAL A 276 -13.02 1.11 8.19
CA VAL A 276 -14.40 1.45 7.80
C VAL A 276 -14.73 2.90 8.17
N ARG A 277 -14.41 3.33 9.40
CA ARG A 277 -14.72 4.68 9.86
C ARG A 277 -13.99 5.75 9.05
N VAL A 278 -12.72 5.52 8.72
CA VAL A 278 -11.90 6.47 7.95
C VAL A 278 -12.52 6.69 6.57
N VAL A 279 -12.80 5.61 5.83
CA VAL A 279 -13.35 5.72 4.48
C VAL A 279 -14.79 6.24 4.50
N ALA A 280 -15.65 5.73 5.38
CA ALA A 280 -17.04 6.17 5.49
C ALA A 280 -17.13 7.68 5.79
N THR A 281 -16.28 8.18 6.69
CA THR A 281 -16.21 9.61 7.01
C THR A 281 -15.82 10.43 5.79
N TRP A 282 -14.85 9.95 5.01
CA TRP A 282 -14.43 10.62 3.78
C TRP A 282 -15.56 10.67 2.74
N PHE A 283 -16.24 9.55 2.48
CA PHE A 283 -17.34 9.50 1.51
C PHE A 283 -18.52 10.39 1.93
N THR A 284 -18.87 10.38 3.22
CA THR A 284 -19.89 11.29 3.78
C THR A 284 -19.51 12.75 3.54
N ALA A 285 -18.24 13.11 3.80
CA ALA A 285 -17.75 14.47 3.59
C ALA A 285 -17.70 14.89 2.10
N ARG A 286 -17.72 13.93 1.17
CA ARG A 286 -17.80 14.18 -0.28
C ARG A 286 -19.21 14.23 -0.84
N GLY A 287 -20.23 14.02 0.00
CA GLY A 287 -21.64 14.17 -0.40
C GLY A 287 -22.43 12.86 -0.46
N MET A 288 -21.87 11.73 -0.03
CA MET A 288 -22.67 10.52 0.19
C MET A 288 -23.65 10.73 1.36
N PRO A 289 -24.89 10.24 1.27
CA PRO A 289 -25.83 10.27 2.39
C PRO A 289 -25.27 9.51 3.59
N ALA A 290 -25.31 10.09 4.78
CA ALA A 290 -24.78 9.46 6.00
C ALA A 290 -25.44 8.11 6.34
N ALA A 291 -26.69 7.89 5.87
CA ALA A 291 -27.38 6.61 6.00
C ALA A 291 -26.76 5.51 5.12
N ASP A 292 -26.20 5.88 3.95
CA ASP A 292 -25.56 4.95 3.00
C ASP A 292 -24.12 4.59 3.42
N THR A 293 -23.52 5.41 4.30
CA THR A 293 -22.14 5.30 4.77
C THR A 293 -22.05 5.07 6.28
N ASP A 294 -23.05 4.44 6.91
CA ASP A 294 -23.02 4.15 8.36
C ASP A 294 -21.84 3.23 8.72
N PRO A 295 -20.82 3.71 9.45
CA PRO A 295 -19.66 2.91 9.79
C PRO A 295 -20.00 1.71 10.69
N ALA A 296 -21.01 1.83 11.56
CA ALA A 296 -21.38 0.76 12.47
C ALA A 296 -22.07 -0.39 11.72
N ALA A 297 -23.00 -0.05 10.83
CA ALA A 297 -23.67 -1.04 9.98
C ALA A 297 -22.66 -1.78 9.08
N LEU A 298 -21.76 -1.06 8.41
CA LEU A 298 -20.74 -1.66 7.56
C LEU A 298 -19.74 -2.51 8.36
N THR A 299 -19.26 -2.03 9.51
CA THR A 299 -18.39 -2.82 10.40
C THR A 299 -19.08 -4.13 10.81
N GLY A 300 -20.34 -4.06 11.22
CA GLY A 300 -21.12 -5.25 11.60
C GLY A 300 -21.30 -6.24 10.45
N LEU A 301 -21.49 -5.75 9.22
CA LEU A 301 -21.51 -6.61 8.03
C LEU A 301 -20.17 -7.33 7.84
N LEU A 302 -19.08 -6.58 7.82
CA LEU A 302 -17.76 -7.13 7.54
C LEU A 302 -17.29 -8.12 8.62
N LEU A 303 -17.58 -7.87 9.91
CA LEU A 303 -17.27 -8.84 10.97
C LEU A 303 -18.01 -10.17 10.77
N ARG A 304 -19.29 -10.13 10.35
CA ARG A 304 -20.04 -11.35 10.01
C ARG A 304 -19.43 -12.07 8.81
N GLU A 305 -19.04 -11.33 7.78
CA GLU A 305 -18.37 -11.88 6.59
C GLU A 305 -17.00 -12.49 6.91
N ALA A 306 -16.30 -11.96 7.91
CA ALA A 306 -15.06 -12.52 8.45
C ALA A 306 -15.28 -13.71 9.42
N GLY A 307 -16.54 -14.06 9.72
CA GLY A 307 -16.86 -15.14 10.66
C GLY A 307 -16.61 -14.82 12.13
N VAL A 308 -16.40 -13.54 12.47
CA VAL A 308 -16.26 -13.05 13.85
C VAL A 308 -17.66 -12.86 14.44
N ARG A 309 -17.96 -13.59 15.51
CA ARG A 309 -19.27 -13.58 16.20
C ARG A 309 -19.30 -12.65 17.38
#